data_AF-A0A1L8N2E7-F1
#
_entry.id   AF-A0A1L8N2E7-F1
#
_cell.length_a   1.000
_cell.length_b   1.000
_cell.length_c   1.000
_cell.angle_alpha   90.00
_cell.angle_beta   90.00
_cell.angle_gamma   90.00
#
_symmetry.space_group_name_H-M   'P 1'
#
loop_
_entity.id
_entity.type
_entity.pdbx_description
1 polymer ?
#
loop_
_entity_poly.entity_id
_entity_poly.type
_entity_poly.pdbx_seq_one_letter_code
_entity_poly.pdbx_strand_id
1 'polypeptide(L)'
;MIKNENAIGRILMQIALAALLFIGGVSIFNGNQQSILSSLSGSFNDLGARTIQNFFEGDVQQIVLYIFAAIEIVAGVLLIVKIFARSVYQVADIFLLIVAIVFIVGIVMIDVVNANWSNGYAWNRLYSLAKDVLVLSTMIMVTSTN
;
A
#
# COMPACT_ATOMS: atom_id res chain seq x y z
N MET A 1 -20.76 -19.55 -19.83
CA MET A 1 -19.39 -19.61 -20.37
C MET A 1 -18.49 -18.89 -19.38
N ILE A 2 -17.72 -19.65 -18.59
CA ILE A 2 -16.98 -19.15 -17.43
C ILE A 2 -15.76 -18.40 -17.94
N LYS A 3 -15.66 -17.09 -17.68
CA LYS A 3 -14.44 -16.27 -17.87
C LYS A 3 -13.36 -16.77 -16.92
N ASN A 4 -12.72 -17.89 -17.25
CA ASN A 4 -11.70 -18.53 -16.42
C ASN A 4 -10.27 -18.06 -16.78
N GLU A 5 -10.12 -17.23 -17.82
CA GLU A 5 -8.82 -16.78 -18.32
C GLU A 5 -8.16 -15.71 -17.44
N ASN A 6 -8.90 -15.10 -16.51
CA ASN A 6 -8.37 -14.07 -15.58
C ASN A 6 -8.17 -14.58 -14.14
N ALA A 7 -8.42 -15.86 -13.84
CA ALA A 7 -8.44 -16.36 -12.46
C ALA A 7 -7.04 -16.48 -11.84
N ILE A 8 -6.07 -17.03 -12.58
CA ILE A 8 -4.70 -17.27 -12.07
C ILE A 8 -3.94 -15.95 -11.90
N GLY A 9 -3.98 -15.08 -12.91
CA GLY A 9 -3.31 -13.77 -12.84
C GLY A 9 -3.82 -12.92 -11.67
N ARG A 10 -5.12 -12.98 -11.38
CA ARG A 10 -5.72 -12.30 -10.23
C ARG A 10 -5.25 -12.87 -8.90
N ILE A 11 -5.23 -14.20 -8.75
CA ILE A 11 -4.74 -14.84 -7.52
C ILE A 11 -3.27 -14.48 -7.29
N LEU A 12 -2.46 -14.49 -8.35
CA LEU A 12 -1.05 -14.06 -8.29
C LEU A 12 -0.91 -12.61 -7.84
N MET A 13 -1.69 -11.68 -8.41
CA MET A 13 -1.67 -10.27 -7.98
C MET A 13 -2.17 -10.09 -6.55
N GLN A 14 -3.19 -10.83 -6.13
CA GLN A 14 -3.69 -10.79 -4.76
C GLN A 14 -2.64 -11.29 -3.77
N ILE A 15 -1.94 -12.38 -4.09
CA ILE A 15 -0.84 -12.90 -3.26
C ILE A 15 0.33 -11.90 -3.23
N ALA A 16 0.70 -11.32 -4.37
CA ALA A 16 1.76 -10.32 -4.45
C ALA A 16 1.44 -9.07 -3.61
N LEU A 17 0.21 -8.55 -3.72
CA LEU A 17 -0.28 -7.43 -2.91
C LEU A 17 -0.32 -7.79 -1.43
N ALA A 18 -0.81 -8.98 -1.08
CA ALA A 18 -0.84 -9.44 0.30
C ALA A 18 0.57 -9.54 0.91
N ALA A 19 1.53 -10.08 0.16
CA ALA A 19 2.92 -10.16 0.58
C ALA A 19 3.54 -8.77 0.73
N LEU A 20 3.28 -7.85 -0.20
CA LEU A 20 3.77 -6.47 -0.14
C LEU A 20 3.26 -5.75 1.11
N LEU A 21 1.96 -5.81 1.38
CA LEU A 21 1.36 -5.18 2.57
C LEU A 21 1.86 -5.84 3.86
N PHE A 22 1.89 -7.17 3.92
CA PHE A 22 2.32 -7.89 5.12
C PHE A 22 3.80 -7.63 5.45
N ILE A 23 4.69 -7.74 4.45
CA ILE A 23 6.13 -7.49 4.63
C ILE A 23 6.39 -6.02 4.92
N GLY A 24 5.67 -5.11 4.23
CA GLY A 24 5.72 -3.67 4.47
C GLY A 24 5.41 -3.32 5.93
N GLY A 25 4.32 -3.86 6.48
CA GLY A 25 3.93 -3.66 7.86
C GLY A 25 4.93 -4.25 8.86
N VAL A 26 5.34 -5.51 8.67
CA VAL A 26 6.31 -6.18 9.57
C VAL A 26 7.67 -5.46 9.59
N SER A 27 8.09 -4.86 8.47
CA SER A 27 9.37 -4.16 8.38
C SER A 27 9.49 -2.94 9.29
N ILE A 28 8.38 -2.25 9.57
CA ILE A 28 8.34 -1.11 10.50
C ILE A 28 8.58 -1.56 11.94
N PHE A 29 8.02 -2.70 12.33
CA PHE A 29 8.20 -3.26 13.68
C PHE A 29 9.62 -3.80 13.92
N ASN A 30 10.32 -4.23 12.87
CA ASN A 30 11.68 -4.76 12.98
C ASN A 30 12.78 -3.68 13.02
N GLY A 31 12.44 -2.39 13.06
CA GLY A 31 13.42 -1.30 13.12
C GLY A 31 14.23 -1.09 11.82
N ASN A 32 14.00 -1.90 10.79
CA ASN A 32 14.63 -1.80 9.46
C ASN A 32 13.93 -0.76 8.56
N GLN A 33 13.47 0.35 9.15
CA GLN A 33 12.71 1.40 8.46
C GLN A 33 13.45 1.89 7.21
N GLN A 34 14.77 2.07 7.25
CA GLN A 34 15.51 2.64 6.12
C GLN A 34 15.81 1.66 4.96
N SER A 35 15.98 0.36 5.25
CA SER A 35 16.55 -0.62 4.30
C SER A 35 15.49 -1.40 3.52
N ILE A 36 14.29 -1.60 4.08
CA ILE A 36 13.20 -2.30 3.40
C ILE A 36 12.27 -1.31 2.69
N LEU A 37 12.05 -0.10 3.23
CA LEU A 37 11.27 0.95 2.56
C LEU A 37 11.92 1.44 1.25
N SER A 38 13.25 1.39 1.16
CA SER A 38 14.00 1.67 -0.08
C SER A 38 13.95 0.52 -1.09
N SER A 39 13.73 -0.71 -0.62
CA SER A 39 13.67 -1.93 -1.45
C SER A 39 12.23 -2.26 -1.93
N LEU A 40 11.22 -1.86 -1.16
CA LEU A 40 9.78 -2.05 -1.41
C LEU A 40 9.08 -0.68 -1.57
N SER A 41 9.63 0.17 -2.43
CA SER A 41 8.97 1.40 -2.86
C SER A 41 7.57 1.08 -3.40
N GLY A 42 6.52 1.66 -2.79
CA GLY A 42 5.12 1.39 -3.09
C GLY A 42 4.29 0.77 -1.95
N SER A 43 4.88 0.45 -0.79
CA SER A 43 4.11 0.10 0.42
C SER A 43 3.42 1.34 1.04
N PHE A 44 2.30 1.10 1.71
CA PHE A 44 1.52 2.08 2.47
C PHE A 44 2.39 2.81 3.48
N ASN A 45 3.34 2.11 4.10
CA ASN A 45 4.21 2.72 5.08
C ASN A 45 5.30 3.59 4.46
N ASP A 46 5.73 3.36 3.21
CA ASP A 46 6.66 4.27 2.53
C ASP A 46 5.97 5.60 2.21
N LEU A 47 4.74 5.51 1.70
CA LEU A 47 3.91 6.68 1.40
C LEU A 47 3.47 7.42 2.67
N GLY A 48 3.02 6.66 3.67
CA GLY A 48 2.67 7.14 5.00
C GLY A 48 3.87 7.80 5.68
N ALA A 49 5.03 7.13 5.74
CA ALA A 49 6.26 7.68 6.33
C ALA A 49 6.63 9.02 5.70
N ARG A 50 6.66 9.09 4.36
CA ARG A 50 7.02 10.33 3.65
C ARG A 50 6.02 11.44 3.89
N THR A 51 4.73 11.12 4.01
CA THR A 51 3.70 12.12 4.33
C THR A 51 3.86 12.58 5.78
N ILE A 52 3.92 11.65 6.73
CA ILE A 52 3.98 11.92 8.17
C ILE A 52 5.27 12.68 8.53
N GLN A 53 6.42 12.35 7.92
CA GLN A 53 7.68 13.08 8.10
C GLN A 53 7.58 14.57 7.81
N ASN A 54 6.65 15.00 6.95
CA ASN A 54 6.48 16.42 6.63
C ASN A 54 5.50 17.14 7.57
N PHE A 55 4.71 16.40 8.35
CA PHE A 55 3.63 16.95 9.18
C PHE A 55 3.83 16.72 10.69
N PHE A 56 4.59 15.71 11.08
CA PHE A 56 4.78 15.31 12.47
C PHE A 56 6.26 15.03 12.73
N GLU A 57 6.75 15.51 13.87
CA GLU A 57 8.13 15.29 14.34
C GLU A 57 8.14 14.40 15.60
N GLY A 58 9.23 13.65 15.80
CA GLY A 58 9.51 12.93 17.05
C GLY A 58 8.61 11.71 17.30
N ASP A 59 8.16 11.54 18.55
CA ASP A 59 7.44 10.33 19.00
C ASP A 59 6.07 10.16 18.33
N VAL A 60 5.42 11.26 17.94
CA VAL A 60 4.12 11.25 17.27
C VAL A 60 4.23 10.60 15.88
N GLN A 61 5.29 10.90 15.15
CA GLN A 61 5.57 10.28 13.85
C GLN A 61 5.70 8.76 13.98
N GLN A 62 6.42 8.28 15.00
CA GLN A 62 6.61 6.84 15.21
C GLN A 62 5.30 6.13 15.54
N ILE A 63 4.46 6.72 16.40
CA ILE A 63 3.15 6.15 16.76
C ILE A 63 2.27 6.01 15.52
N VAL A 64 2.18 7.05 14.69
CA VAL A 64 1.36 7.03 13.47
C VAL A 64 1.90 5.98 12.48
N LEU A 65 3.22 5.84 12.35
CA LEU A 65 3.86 4.80 11.54
C LEU A 65 3.50 3.38 12.02
N TYR A 66 3.50 3.13 13.33
CA TYR A 66 3.08 1.83 13.87
C TYR A 66 1.60 1.52 13.61
N ILE A 67 0.73 2.53 13.66
CA ILE A 67 -0.69 2.37 13.34
C ILE A 67 -0.86 1.97 11.87
N PHE A 68 -0.18 2.65 10.94
CA PHE A 68 -0.24 2.28 9.52
C PHE A 68 0.35 0.89 9.25
N ALA A 69 1.44 0.54 9.92
CA ALA A 69 2.03 -0.80 9.82
C ALA A 69 1.07 -1.90 10.29
N ALA A 70 0.33 -1.66 11.38
CA ALA A 70 -0.68 -2.60 11.83
C ALA A 70 -1.83 -2.76 10.81
N ILE A 71 -2.28 -1.66 10.21
CA ILE A 71 -3.32 -1.68 9.17
C ILE A 71 -2.87 -2.49 7.94
N GLU A 72 -1.62 -2.33 7.49
CA GLU A 72 -1.07 -3.10 6.38
C GLU A 72 -0.97 -4.60 6.67
N ILE A 73 -0.53 -4.98 7.87
CA ILE A 73 -0.49 -6.39 8.27
C ILE A 73 -1.89 -6.99 8.22
N VAL A 74 -2.88 -6.28 8.78
CA VAL A 74 -4.27 -6.71 8.76
C VAL A 74 -4.78 -6.82 7.32
N ALA A 75 -4.50 -5.85 6.46
CA ALA A 75 -4.88 -5.88 5.05
C ALA A 75 -4.26 -7.08 4.31
N GLY A 76 -2.96 -7.34 4.51
CA GLY A 76 -2.26 -8.48 3.93
C GLY A 76 -2.85 -9.82 4.38
N VAL A 77 -3.11 -9.98 5.68
CA VAL A 77 -3.75 -11.18 6.22
C VAL A 77 -5.16 -11.36 5.67
N LEU A 78 -5.98 -10.30 5.61
CA LEU A 78 -7.32 -10.36 5.05
C LEU A 78 -7.30 -10.77 3.57
N LEU A 79 -6.34 -10.28 2.78
CA LEU A 79 -6.17 -10.71 1.39
C LEU A 79 -5.80 -12.18 1.27
N ILE A 80 -4.97 -12.73 2.16
CA ILE A 80 -4.65 -14.17 2.16
C ILE A 80 -5.90 -14.98 2.53
N VAL A 81 -6.59 -14.59 3.61
CA VAL A 81 -7.81 -15.27 4.08
C VAL A 81 -8.89 -15.25 3.01
N LYS A 82 -9.03 -14.15 2.25
CA LYS A 82 -9.96 -14.00 1.13
C LYS A 82 -9.76 -15.06 0.03
N ILE A 83 -8.56 -15.64 -0.11
CA ILE A 83 -8.30 -16.73 -1.08
C ILE A 83 -9.00 -18.02 -0.64
N PHE A 84 -9.08 -18.27 0.67
CA PHE A 84 -9.57 -19.53 1.24
C PHE A 84 -11.01 -19.44 1.78
N ALA A 85 -11.44 -18.27 2.24
CA ALA A 85 -12.70 -18.09 2.97
C ALA A 85 -13.63 -17.10 2.26
N ARG A 86 -14.69 -17.65 1.65
CA ARG A 86 -15.70 -16.89 0.91
C ARG A 86 -16.56 -15.97 1.78
N SER A 87 -16.69 -16.28 3.06
CA SER A 87 -17.43 -15.44 4.03
C SER A 87 -16.77 -14.09 4.30
N VAL A 88 -15.48 -13.93 3.98
CA VAL A 88 -14.69 -12.74 4.31
C VAL A 88 -14.62 -11.75 3.14
N TYR A 89 -15.14 -12.09 1.96
CA TYR A 89 -15.03 -11.27 0.74
C TYR A 89 -15.47 -9.82 0.97
N GLN A 90 -16.69 -9.60 1.47
CA GLN A 90 -17.22 -8.24 1.65
C GLN A 90 -16.41 -7.41 2.66
N VAL A 91 -15.99 -8.01 3.78
CA VAL A 91 -15.22 -7.30 4.80
C VAL A 91 -13.83 -6.96 4.28
N ALA A 92 -13.17 -7.89 3.59
CA ALA A 92 -11.87 -7.66 2.99
C ALA A 92 -11.93 -6.61 1.88
N ASP A 93 -12.98 -6.59 1.06
CA ASP A 93 -13.18 -5.63 -0.03
C ASP A 93 -13.40 -4.21 0.49
N ILE A 94 -14.27 -4.05 1.50
CA ILE A 94 -14.52 -2.75 2.14
C ILE A 94 -13.26 -2.26 2.84
N PHE A 95 -12.53 -3.13 3.55
CA PHE A 95 -11.29 -2.77 4.21
C PHE A 95 -10.21 -2.35 3.22
N LEU A 96 -10.01 -3.12 2.13
CA LEU A 96 -9.05 -2.77 1.09
C LEU A 96 -9.43 -1.47 0.38
N LEU A 97 -10.72 -1.18 0.22
CA LEU A 97 -11.20 0.08 -0.32
C LEU A 97 -10.84 1.26 0.59
N ILE A 98 -11.05 1.14 1.90
CA ILE A 98 -10.66 2.16 2.88
C ILE A 98 -9.15 2.40 2.81
N VAL A 99 -8.36 1.33 2.79
CA VAL A 99 -6.90 1.41 2.61
C VAL A 99 -6.57 2.16 1.31
N ALA A 100 -7.15 1.77 0.17
CA ALA A 100 -6.91 2.45 -1.10
C ALA A 100 -7.25 3.95 -1.06
N ILE A 101 -8.35 4.35 -0.40
CA ILE A 101 -8.72 5.77 -0.24
C ILE A 101 -7.65 6.53 0.54
N VAL A 102 -7.22 6.01 1.70
CA VAL A 102 -6.20 6.67 2.51
C VAL A 102 -4.86 6.73 1.75
N PHE A 103 -4.56 5.72 0.93
CA PHE A 103 -3.38 5.71 0.05
C PHE A 103 -3.44 6.84 -1.00
N ILE A 104 -4.59 7.02 -1.67
CA ILE A 104 -4.80 8.13 -2.63
C ILE A 104 -4.58 9.48 -1.93
N VAL A 105 -5.14 9.66 -0.74
CA VAL A 105 -4.95 10.89 0.05
C VAL A 105 -3.47 11.13 0.33
N GLY A 106 -2.71 10.08 0.69
CA GLY A 106 -1.26 10.16 0.88
C GLY A 106 -0.50 10.60 -0.39
N ILE A 107 -0.86 10.04 -1.56
CA ILE A 107 -0.22 10.41 -2.84
C ILE A 107 -0.45 11.90 -3.10
N VAL A 108 -1.71 12.35 -2.99
CA VAL A 108 -2.09 13.75 -3.21
C VAL A 108 -1.38 14.68 -2.24
N MET A 109 -1.30 14.32 -0.95
CA MET A 109 -0.59 15.13 0.04
C MET A 109 0.89 15.27 -0.29
N ILE A 110 1.58 14.19 -0.69
CA ILE A 110 2.99 14.27 -1.10
C ILE A 110 3.15 15.15 -2.34
N ASP A 111 2.29 14.99 -3.35
CA ASP A 111 2.39 15.75 -4.60
C ASP A 111 2.09 17.24 -4.42
N VAL A 112 1.17 17.58 -3.52
CA VAL A 112 0.80 18.98 -3.22
C VAL A 112 1.85 19.64 -2.32
N VAL A 113 2.40 18.93 -1.32
CA VAL A 113 3.27 19.50 -0.29
C VAL A 113 4.75 19.52 -0.72
N ASN A 114 5.23 18.48 -1.42
CA ASN A 114 6.62 18.34 -1.83
C ASN A 114 6.84 18.63 -3.32
N ALA A 115 6.07 19.57 -3.89
CA ALA A 115 6.14 19.98 -5.30
C ALA A 115 7.45 20.69 -5.64
N ASN A 116 8.59 19.99 -5.56
CA ASN A 116 9.91 20.49 -5.90
C ASN A 116 10.32 19.92 -7.26
N TRP A 117 9.76 20.50 -8.32
CA TRP A 117 9.85 20.03 -9.71
C TRP A 117 11.18 20.35 -10.41
N SER A 118 12.28 20.46 -9.66
CA SER A 118 13.59 20.64 -10.28
C SER A 118 13.99 19.39 -11.06
N ASN A 119 14.70 19.57 -12.18
CA ASN A 119 14.90 18.56 -13.23
C ASN A 119 15.46 17.19 -12.76
N GLY A 120 16.15 17.12 -11.62
CA GLY A 120 16.61 15.85 -11.04
C GLY A 120 15.60 15.17 -10.11
N TYR A 121 14.72 15.93 -9.47
CA TYR A 121 13.72 15.42 -8.53
C TYR A 121 12.40 15.05 -9.22
N ALA A 122 12.08 15.71 -10.35
CA ALA A 122 10.88 15.43 -11.12
C ALA A 122 10.84 13.98 -11.67
N TRP A 123 11.95 13.47 -12.21
CA TRP A 123 12.02 12.10 -12.72
C TRP A 123 11.90 11.04 -11.62
N ASN A 124 12.57 11.28 -10.48
CA ASN A 124 12.44 10.40 -9.31
C ASN A 124 11.00 10.40 -8.77
N ARG A 125 10.32 11.56 -8.80
CA ARG A 125 8.92 11.63 -8.36
C ARG A 125 7.98 10.94 -9.34
N LEU A 126 8.13 11.13 -10.64
CA LEU A 126 7.35 10.41 -11.66
C LEU A 126 7.51 8.89 -11.54
N TYR A 127 8.73 8.43 -11.26
CA TYR A 127 9.00 7.01 -11.03
C TYR A 127 8.34 6.49 -9.75
N SER A 128 8.37 7.26 -8.65
CA SER A 128 7.66 6.92 -7.41
C SER A 128 6.14 6.89 -7.63
N LEU A 129 5.60 7.90 -8.31
CA LEU A 129 4.17 7.99 -8.61
C LEU A 129 3.70 6.81 -9.46
N ALA A 130 4.50 6.39 -10.45
CA ALA A 130 4.18 5.21 -11.26
C ALA A 130 4.07 3.93 -10.41
N LYS A 131 4.92 3.78 -9.39
CA LYS A 131 4.83 2.66 -8.44
C LYS A 131 3.59 2.76 -7.57
N ASP A 132 3.30 3.95 -7.05
CA ASP A 132 2.13 4.21 -6.21
C ASP A 132 0.83 3.90 -6.98
N VAL A 133 0.76 4.30 -8.26
CA VAL A 133 -0.36 4.00 -9.17
C VAL A 133 -0.47 2.51 -9.49
N LEU A 134 0.65 1.80 -9.66
CA LEU A 134 0.65 0.35 -9.90
C LEU A 134 0.06 -0.40 -8.71
N VAL A 135 0.47 -0.05 -7.49
CA VAL A 135 -0.08 -0.63 -6.26
C VAL A 135 -1.57 -0.31 -6.14
N LEU A 136 -1.98 0.93 -6.41
CA LEU A 136 -3.39 1.30 -6.43
C LEU A 136 -4.22 0.48 -7.43
N SER A 137 -3.69 0.29 -8.64
CA SER A 137 -4.31 -0.51 -9.70
C SER A 137 -4.50 -1.96 -9.26
N THR A 138 -3.50 -2.56 -8.61
CA THR A 138 -3.63 -3.92 -8.06
C THR A 138 -4.68 -4.02 -6.96
N MET A 139 -4.76 -3.03 -6.05
CA MET A 139 -5.83 -2.97 -5.04
C MET A 139 -7.21 -2.91 -5.70
N ILE A 140 -7.42 -2.01 -6.67
CA ILE A 140 -8.71 -1.85 -7.36
C ILE A 140 -9.08 -3.12 -8.14
N MET A 141 -8.11 -3.75 -8.81
CA MET A 141 -8.34 -4.99 -9.56
C MET A 141 -8.76 -6.15 -8.66
N VAL A 142 -8.17 -6.26 -7.46
CA VAL A 142 -8.52 -7.28 -6.48
C VAL A 142 -9.88 -7.03 -5.84
N THR A 143 -10.33 -5.78 -5.73
CA THR A 143 -11.64 -5.39 -5.14
C THR A 143 -12.81 -5.43 -6.15
N SER A 144 -12.60 -5.07 -7.43
CA SER A 144 -13.71 -4.78 -8.36
C SER A 144 -14.44 -5.98 -8.98
N THR A 145 -14.11 -7.23 -8.63
CA THR A 145 -14.75 -8.41 -9.24
C THR A 145 -15.41 -9.32 -8.21
N ASN A 146 -16.56 -8.87 -7.71
CA ASN A 146 -17.66 -9.74 -7.27
C ASN A 146 -18.72 -9.84 -8.37
#